data_AF-A0A1S1MN16-F1
#
_entry.id   AF-A0A1S1MN16-F1
#
_cell.length_a   1.000
_cell.length_b   1.000
_cell.length_c   1.000
_cell.angle_alpha   90.00
_cell.angle_beta   90.00
_cell.angle_gamma   90.00
#
_symmetry.space_group_name_H-M   'P 1'
#
loop_
_entity.id
_entity.type
_entity.pdbx_description
1 polymer ?
#
loop_
_entity_poly.entity_id
_entity_poly.type
_entity_poly.pdbx_seq_one_letter_code
_entity_poly.pdbx_strand_id
1 'polypeptide(L)'
;MKVSNLIFITIIALAVFYIQVANPDYVTYLYLTVLTFGVVFGVLKKDPNITHISAILALVAISEYVIFSYNIISLGGELDDYLVVGSLVFGVQLAINLIAVFLLICRVQLSKLISKTTSKNIELTAFDGIFHWFFIFAGIINLLALLENVLRNGFDFKYLTFIYDIYENLGYTIIALICGTLITMLVVSARDGRATH
;
A
#
# COMPACT_ATOMS: atom_id res chain seq x y z
N MET A 1 21.81 -6.80 -17.33
CA MET A 1 21.22 -5.66 -16.59
C MET A 1 21.49 -5.83 -15.10
N LYS A 2 21.82 -4.76 -14.37
CA LYS A 2 21.86 -4.82 -12.89
C LYS A 2 20.44 -5.04 -12.36
N VAL A 3 20.30 -5.80 -11.28
CA VAL A 3 18.98 -6.09 -10.67
C VAL A 3 18.26 -4.79 -10.27
N SER A 4 19.01 -3.78 -9.79
CA SER A 4 18.50 -2.43 -9.53
C SER A 4 17.75 -1.82 -10.72
N ASN A 5 18.25 -2.03 -11.95
CA ASN A 5 17.66 -1.45 -13.15
C ASN A 5 16.38 -2.18 -13.53
N LEU A 6 16.34 -3.51 -13.34
CA LEU A 6 15.14 -4.30 -13.57
C LEU A 6 14.03 -3.88 -12.59
N ILE A 7 14.36 -3.72 -11.31
CA ILE A 7 13.43 -3.27 -10.26
C ILE A 7 12.81 -1.92 -10.61
N PHE A 8 13.67 -0.95 -10.95
CA PHE A 8 13.24 0.39 -11.30
C PHE A 8 12.33 0.40 -12.55
N ILE A 9 12.70 -0.36 -13.58
CA ILE A 9 11.88 -0.52 -14.79
C ILE A 9 10.54 -1.17 -14.46
N THR A 10 10.50 -2.20 -13.60
CA THR A 10 9.25 -2.85 -13.18
C THR A 10 8.33 -1.88 -12.46
N ILE A 11 8.86 -1.06 -11.54
CA ILE A 11 8.06 -0.06 -10.83
C ILE A 11 7.48 0.97 -11.81
N ILE A 12 8.30 1.50 -12.73
CA ILE A 12 7.83 2.45 -13.75
C ILE A 12 6.78 1.81 -14.65
N ALA A 13 7.03 0.58 -15.12
CA ALA A 13 6.09 -0.13 -15.98
C ALA A 13 4.74 -0.35 -15.28
N LEU A 14 4.75 -0.76 -14.00
CA LEU A 14 3.54 -0.92 -13.21
C LEU A 14 2.83 0.41 -12.97
N ALA A 15 3.56 1.50 -12.69
CA ALA A 15 2.96 2.82 -12.49
C ALA A 15 2.26 3.30 -13.77
N VAL A 16 2.95 3.23 -14.92
CA VAL A 16 2.35 3.57 -16.22
C VAL A 16 1.17 2.67 -16.53
N PHE A 17 1.28 1.36 -16.27
CA PHE A 17 0.19 0.41 -16.50
C PHE A 17 -1.04 0.75 -15.64
N TYR A 18 -0.90 0.97 -14.33
CA TYR A 18 -2.04 1.29 -13.47
C TYR A 18 -2.67 2.63 -13.81
N ILE A 19 -1.86 3.66 -14.12
CA ILE A 19 -2.36 4.96 -14.58
C ILE A 19 -3.12 4.83 -15.90
N GLN A 20 -2.68 3.97 -16.82
CA GLN A 20 -3.40 3.74 -18.09
C GLN A 20 -4.68 2.93 -17.92
N VAL A 21 -4.72 1.98 -16.98
CA VAL A 21 -5.95 1.24 -16.67
C VAL A 21 -7.02 2.19 -16.14
N ALA A 22 -6.64 3.16 -15.29
CA ALA A 22 -7.49 4.24 -14.77
C ALA A 22 -8.88 3.79 -14.27
N ASN A 23 -8.98 2.54 -13.83
CA ASN A 23 -10.20 1.93 -13.33
C ASN A 23 -9.90 1.35 -11.94
N PRO A 24 -10.50 1.92 -10.88
CA PRO A 24 -10.13 1.59 -9.51
C PRO A 24 -10.43 0.13 -9.15
N ASP A 25 -11.45 -0.49 -9.74
CA ASP A 25 -11.80 -1.89 -9.49
C ASP A 25 -10.71 -2.81 -10.04
N TYR A 26 -10.35 -2.65 -11.32
CA TYR A 26 -9.30 -3.48 -11.94
C TYR A 26 -7.94 -3.29 -11.27
N VAL A 27 -7.57 -2.06 -10.93
CA VAL A 27 -6.32 -1.78 -10.23
C VAL A 27 -6.31 -2.46 -8.86
N THR A 28 -7.40 -2.36 -8.10
CA THR A 28 -7.50 -2.99 -6.78
C THR A 28 -7.43 -4.52 -6.86
N TYR A 29 -8.12 -5.14 -7.83
CA TYR A 29 -8.06 -6.60 -8.00
C TYR A 29 -6.66 -7.09 -8.38
N LEU A 30 -5.96 -6.37 -9.25
CA LEU A 30 -4.58 -6.70 -9.61
C LEU A 30 -3.64 -6.51 -8.41
N TYR A 31 -3.81 -5.42 -7.66
CA TYR A 31 -3.05 -5.16 -6.46
C TYR A 31 -3.21 -6.31 -5.44
N LEU A 32 -4.44 -6.68 -5.11
CA LEU A 32 -4.75 -7.79 -4.20
C LEU A 32 -4.21 -9.12 -4.70
N THR A 33 -4.23 -9.35 -6.02
CA THR A 33 -3.67 -10.56 -6.64
C THR A 33 -2.16 -10.65 -6.42
N VAL A 34 -1.42 -9.55 -6.64
CA VAL A 34 0.04 -9.50 -6.42
C VAL A 34 0.38 -9.73 -4.95
N LEU A 35 -0.35 -9.12 -4.02
CA LEU A 35 -0.14 -9.29 -2.59
C LEU A 35 -0.42 -10.73 -2.14
N THR A 36 -1.53 -11.32 -2.58
CA THR A 36 -1.91 -12.70 -2.28
C THR A 36 -0.89 -13.69 -2.84
N PHE A 37 -0.41 -13.45 -4.07
CA PHE A 37 0.68 -14.23 -4.65
C PHE A 37 1.94 -14.16 -3.80
N GLY A 38 2.30 -12.99 -3.26
CA GLY A 38 3.43 -12.84 -2.34
C GLY A 38 3.28 -13.69 -1.07
N VAL A 39 2.08 -13.74 -0.49
CA VAL A 39 1.78 -14.61 0.66
C VAL A 39 1.98 -16.08 0.30
N VAL A 40 1.36 -16.54 -0.79
CA VAL A 40 1.45 -17.93 -1.25
C VAL A 40 2.92 -18.30 -1.55
N PHE A 41 3.65 -17.43 -2.24
CA PHE A 41 5.06 -17.62 -2.53
C PHE A 41 5.89 -17.77 -1.26
N GLY A 42 5.69 -16.89 -0.26
CA GLY A 42 6.38 -16.95 1.02
C GLY A 42 6.13 -18.26 1.76
N VAL A 43 4.87 -18.73 1.78
CA VAL A 43 4.48 -20.01 2.39
C VAL A 43 5.17 -21.18 1.68
N LEU A 44 5.14 -21.21 0.35
CA LEU A 44 5.78 -22.26 -0.45
C LEU A 44 7.30 -22.29 -0.26
N LYS A 45 7.94 -21.12 -0.11
CA LYS A 45 9.37 -21.00 0.19
C LYS A 45 9.71 -21.21 1.67
N LYS A 46 8.71 -21.34 2.54
CA LYS A 46 8.87 -21.39 4.00
C LYS A 46 9.64 -20.19 4.55
N ASP A 47 9.49 -19.03 3.91
CA ASP A 47 10.10 -17.76 4.33
C ASP A 47 9.07 -16.93 5.11
N PRO A 48 9.20 -16.86 6.46
CA PRO A 48 8.25 -16.11 7.27
C PRO A 48 8.32 -14.60 7.03
N ASN A 49 9.46 -14.07 6.53
CA ASN A 49 9.60 -12.63 6.29
C ASN A 49 8.75 -12.19 5.10
N ILE A 50 8.85 -12.91 3.98
CA ILE A 50 8.01 -12.67 2.80
C ILE A 50 6.55 -12.88 3.13
N THR A 51 6.23 -13.99 3.83
CA THR A 51 4.86 -14.34 4.18
C THR A 51 4.21 -13.24 5.02
N HIS A 52 4.87 -12.80 6.10
CA HIS A 52 4.29 -11.81 7.00
C HIS A 52 4.25 -10.40 6.40
N ILE A 53 5.27 -9.96 5.65
CA ILE A 53 5.21 -8.68 4.93
C ILE A 53 4.02 -8.69 3.97
N SER A 54 3.95 -9.70 3.10
CA SER A 54 2.88 -9.79 2.09
C SER A 54 1.51 -9.87 2.74
N ALA A 55 1.39 -10.57 3.87
CA ALA A 55 0.13 -10.70 4.61
C ALA A 55 -0.29 -9.38 5.27
N ILE A 56 0.64 -8.62 5.84
CA ILE A 56 0.34 -7.29 6.39
C ILE A 56 -0.11 -6.35 5.27
N LEU A 57 0.59 -6.33 4.14
CA LEU A 57 0.20 -5.53 2.98
C LEU A 57 -1.20 -5.92 2.48
N ALA A 58 -1.47 -7.22 2.36
CA ALA A 58 -2.78 -7.74 1.94
C ALA A 58 -3.88 -7.36 2.93
N LEU A 59 -3.61 -7.48 4.23
CA LEU A 59 -4.57 -7.10 5.28
C LEU A 59 -4.94 -5.61 5.18
N VAL A 60 -3.95 -4.74 4.99
CA VAL A 60 -4.17 -3.30 4.82
C VAL A 60 -5.01 -3.04 3.57
N ALA A 61 -4.62 -3.60 2.42
CA ALA A 61 -5.36 -3.43 1.16
C ALA A 61 -6.80 -3.96 1.22
N ILE A 62 -7.01 -5.13 1.85
CA ILE A 62 -8.35 -5.70 2.04
C ILE A 62 -9.19 -4.81 2.96
N SER A 63 -8.60 -4.27 4.04
CA SER A 63 -9.33 -3.40 4.95
C SER A 63 -9.83 -2.14 4.24
N GLU A 64 -9.00 -1.52 3.40
CA GLU A 64 -9.38 -0.37 2.58
C GLU A 64 -10.49 -0.74 1.58
N TYR A 65 -10.30 -1.82 0.82
CA TYR A 65 -11.31 -2.30 -0.13
C TYR A 65 -12.65 -2.56 0.54
N VAL A 66 -12.67 -3.24 1.69
CA VAL A 66 -13.91 -3.54 2.41
C VAL A 66 -14.61 -2.26 2.88
N ILE A 67 -13.86 -1.28 3.41
CA ILE A 67 -14.43 -0.03 3.91
C ILE A 67 -15.15 0.73 2.80
N PHE A 68 -14.53 0.86 1.63
CA PHE A 68 -15.08 1.68 0.55
C PHE A 68 -16.02 0.92 -0.38
N SER A 69 -15.74 -0.34 -0.75
CA SER A 69 -16.60 -1.10 -1.67
C SER A 69 -17.92 -1.53 -1.06
N TYR A 70 -17.97 -1.76 0.26
CA TYR A 70 -19.23 -2.05 0.96
C TYR A 70 -19.96 -0.79 1.45
N ASN A 71 -19.48 0.42 1.06
CA ASN A 71 -20.04 1.70 1.50
C ASN A 71 -20.15 1.82 3.03
N ILE A 72 -19.20 1.24 3.78
CA ILE A 72 -19.10 1.49 5.23
C ILE A 72 -18.81 2.98 5.43
N ILE A 73 -17.99 3.56 4.55
CA ILE A 73 -17.83 5.00 4.38
C ILE A 73 -18.28 5.35 2.97
N SER A 74 -19.29 6.22 2.87
CA SER A 74 -19.79 6.73 1.59
C SER A 74 -18.73 7.64 0.95
N LEU A 75 -18.54 7.49 -0.37
CA LEU A 75 -17.74 8.41 -1.18
C LEU A 75 -18.51 9.70 -1.54
N GLY A 76 -19.75 9.84 -1.06
CA GLY A 76 -20.60 11.02 -1.24
C GLY A 76 -21.59 10.90 -2.38
N GLY A 77 -22.76 11.52 -2.21
CA GLY A 77 -23.76 11.77 -3.24
C GLY A 77 -23.94 13.26 -3.54
N GLU A 78 -24.84 13.60 -4.47
CA GLU A 78 -25.07 14.99 -4.93
C GLU A 78 -25.59 15.94 -3.86
N LEU A 79 -26.15 15.42 -2.76
CA LEU A 79 -26.75 16.20 -1.68
C LEU A 79 -25.90 16.21 -0.40
N ASP A 80 -24.74 15.55 -0.41
CA ASP A 80 -23.93 15.40 0.80
C ASP A 80 -23.06 16.62 1.08
N ASP A 81 -22.77 16.84 2.35
CA ASP A 81 -21.78 17.83 2.77
C ASP A 81 -20.37 17.33 2.43
N TYR A 82 -19.80 17.89 1.36
CA TYR A 82 -18.45 17.56 0.89
C TYR A 82 -17.35 17.81 1.92
N LEU A 83 -17.54 18.74 2.87
CA LEU A 83 -16.58 18.93 3.95
C LEU A 83 -16.55 17.68 4.83
N VAL A 84 -17.71 17.18 5.23
CA VAL A 84 -17.83 16.00 6.09
C VAL A 84 -17.39 14.73 5.36
N VAL A 85 -17.89 14.51 4.15
CA VAL A 85 -17.54 13.32 3.34
C VAL A 85 -16.04 13.27 3.06
N GLY A 86 -15.47 14.36 2.54
CA GLY A 86 -14.03 14.41 2.26
C GLY A 86 -13.19 14.22 3.53
N SER A 87 -13.65 14.76 4.67
CA SER A 87 -12.94 14.58 5.94
C SER A 87 -12.95 13.14 6.43
N LEU A 88 -14.07 12.42 6.24
CA LEU A 88 -14.17 11.00 6.58
C LEU A 88 -13.31 10.14 5.66
N VAL A 89 -13.39 10.35 4.33
CA VAL A 89 -12.63 9.56 3.35
C VAL A 89 -11.12 9.72 3.60
N PHE A 90 -10.60 10.94 3.56
CA PHE A 90 -9.16 11.19 3.74
C PHE A 90 -8.70 10.90 5.17
N GLY A 91 -9.56 11.15 6.16
CA GLY A 91 -9.27 10.85 7.57
C GLY A 91 -9.13 9.36 7.85
N VAL A 92 -10.01 8.52 7.29
CA VAL A 92 -9.91 7.06 7.44
C VAL A 92 -8.76 6.49 6.64
N GLN A 93 -8.50 6.97 5.42
CA GLN A 93 -7.30 6.56 4.68
C GLN A 93 -6.03 6.97 5.43
N LEU A 94 -5.97 8.16 6.04
CA LEU A 94 -4.86 8.55 6.90
C LEU A 94 -4.70 7.58 8.08
N ALA A 95 -5.79 7.22 8.76
CA ALA A 95 -5.77 6.26 9.86
C ALA A 95 -5.27 4.87 9.43
N ILE A 96 -5.75 4.36 8.29
CA ILE A 96 -5.29 3.08 7.72
C ILE A 96 -3.79 3.14 7.44
N ASN A 97 -3.29 4.22 6.85
CA ASN A 97 -1.86 4.40 6.58
C ASN A 97 -1.03 4.44 7.87
N LEU A 98 -1.48 5.15 8.90
CA LEU A 98 -0.78 5.19 10.20
C LEU A 98 -0.76 3.80 10.87
N ILE A 99 -1.86 3.05 10.79
CA ILE A 99 -1.92 1.66 11.28
C ILE A 99 -0.94 0.78 10.48
N ALA A 100 -0.89 0.91 9.16
CA ALA A 100 0.03 0.17 8.31
C ALA A 100 1.50 0.47 8.65
N VAL A 101 1.85 1.75 8.87
CA VAL A 101 3.19 2.16 9.34
C VAL A 101 3.52 1.48 10.67
N PHE A 102 2.61 1.52 11.64
CA PHE A 102 2.81 0.87 12.93
C PHE A 102 3.01 -0.64 12.79
N LEU A 103 2.16 -1.32 12.02
CA LEU A 103 2.26 -2.76 11.76
C LEU A 103 3.60 -3.13 11.10
N LEU A 104 4.10 -2.31 10.17
CA LEU A 104 5.35 -2.57 9.46
C LEU A 104 6.59 -2.27 10.33
N ILE A 105 6.58 -1.20 11.12
CA ILE A 105 7.66 -0.90 12.08
C ILE A 105 7.75 -2.00 13.15
N CYS A 106 6.61 -2.42 13.69
CA CYS A 106 6.54 -3.47 14.70
C CYS A 106 6.52 -4.88 14.09
N ARG A 107 6.68 -5.04 12.77
CA ARG A 107 6.45 -6.31 12.05
C ARG A 107 7.22 -7.46 12.66
N VAL A 108 8.51 -7.27 12.96
CA VAL A 108 9.37 -8.33 13.50
C VAL A 108 8.89 -8.80 14.87
N GLN A 109 8.44 -7.88 15.74
CA GLN A 109 7.94 -8.22 17.07
C GLN A 109 6.60 -8.95 16.97
N LEU A 110 5.67 -8.44 16.15
CA LEU A 110 4.38 -9.07 15.86
C LEU A 110 4.57 -10.48 15.27
N SER A 111 5.49 -10.60 14.33
CA SER A 111 5.83 -11.85 13.66
C SER A 111 6.35 -12.90 14.63
N LYS A 112 7.24 -12.52 15.57
CA LYS A 112 7.77 -13.43 16.60
C LYS A 112 6.71 -13.82 17.62
N LEU A 113 5.76 -12.93 17.93
CA LEU A 113 4.64 -13.22 18.81
C LEU A 113 3.70 -14.28 18.19
N ILE A 114 3.39 -14.15 16.91
CA ILE A 114 2.48 -15.04 16.17
C ILE A 114 3.16 -16.39 15.87
N SER A 115 4.39 -16.34 15.34
CA SER A 115 5.08 -17.52 14.81
C SER A 115 6.21 -17.99 15.74
N LYS A 116 5.84 -18.32 16.99
CA LYS A 116 6.79 -18.74 18.06
C LYS A 116 7.75 -19.85 17.61
N THR A 117 7.26 -20.81 16.83
CA THR A 117 8.04 -21.96 16.33
C THR A 117 9.10 -21.59 15.29
N THR A 118 8.88 -20.52 14.51
CA THR A 118 9.76 -20.09 13.41
C THR A 118 10.54 -18.82 13.77
N SER A 119 10.50 -18.39 15.04
CA SER A 119 11.06 -17.13 15.52
C SER A 119 12.55 -16.93 15.23
N LYS A 120 13.32 -17.99 14.99
CA LYS A 120 14.75 -17.91 14.64
C LYS A 120 15.00 -17.42 13.21
N ASN A 121 14.03 -17.58 12.31
CA ASN A 121 14.16 -17.19 10.89
C ASN A 121 13.48 -15.83 10.60
N ILE A 122 12.97 -15.16 11.64
CA ILE A 122 12.28 -13.88 11.52
C ILE A 122 13.28 -12.77 11.83
N GLU A 123 13.68 -12.07 10.78
CA GLU A 123 14.71 -11.06 10.82
C GLU A 123 14.23 -9.75 10.17
N LEU A 124 14.90 -8.66 10.52
CA LEU A 124 14.66 -7.38 9.88
C LEU A 124 15.27 -7.41 8.49
N THR A 125 14.45 -7.15 7.47
CA THR A 125 14.89 -7.09 6.07
C THR A 125 14.96 -5.64 5.60
N ALA A 126 15.75 -5.37 4.56
CA ALA A 126 15.77 -4.05 3.93
C ALA A 126 14.38 -3.62 3.43
N PHE A 127 13.52 -4.58 3.08
CA PHE A 127 12.16 -4.33 2.61
C PHE A 127 11.23 -3.79 3.70
N ASP A 128 11.45 -4.16 4.97
CA ASP A 128 10.70 -3.57 6.10
C ASP A 128 10.90 -2.05 6.17
N GLY A 129 12.13 -1.62 5.88
CA GLY A 129 12.48 -0.21 5.77
C GLY A 129 11.70 0.49 4.65
N ILE A 130 11.60 -0.14 3.48
CA ILE A 130 11.03 0.50 2.30
C ILE A 130 9.50 0.60 2.40
N PHE A 131 8.82 -0.47 2.81
CA PHE A 131 7.35 -0.48 2.80
C PHE A 131 6.75 0.55 3.77
N HIS A 132 7.28 0.70 4.99
CA HIS A 132 6.70 1.66 5.93
C HIS A 132 6.85 3.11 5.42
N TRP A 133 7.93 3.44 4.69
CA TRP A 133 8.09 4.74 4.05
C TRP A 133 7.03 5.01 2.98
N PHE A 134 6.60 4.00 2.22
CA PHE A 134 5.49 4.17 1.27
C PHE A 134 4.19 4.54 1.97
N PHE A 135 3.89 3.92 3.12
CA PHE A 135 2.70 4.27 3.91
C PHE A 135 2.83 5.61 4.64
N ILE A 136 4.04 6.03 5.05
CA ILE A 136 4.28 7.40 5.53
C ILE A 136 3.97 8.40 4.41
N PHE A 137 4.48 8.15 3.20
CA PHE A 137 4.23 9.00 2.05
C PHE A 137 2.73 9.07 1.69
N ALA A 138 2.05 7.92 1.68
CA ALA A 138 0.60 7.85 1.51
C ALA A 138 -0.15 8.63 2.60
N GLY A 139 0.30 8.54 3.85
CA GLY A 139 -0.23 9.32 4.97
C GLY A 139 -0.06 10.82 4.78
N ILE A 140 1.10 11.28 4.31
CA ILE A 140 1.33 12.69 4.00
C ILE A 140 0.37 13.17 2.90
N ILE A 141 0.19 12.39 1.83
CA ILE A 141 -0.76 12.74 0.76
C ILE A 141 -2.18 12.85 1.31
N ASN A 142 -2.62 11.89 2.14
CA ASN A 142 -3.93 11.92 2.76
C ASN A 142 -4.12 13.10 3.73
N LEU A 143 -3.08 13.46 4.47
CA LEU A 143 -3.10 14.64 5.32
C LEU A 143 -3.23 15.92 4.49
N LEU A 144 -2.49 16.03 3.38
CA LEU A 144 -2.58 17.19 2.49
C LEU A 144 -3.95 17.26 1.81
N ALA A 145 -4.52 16.12 1.38
CA ALA A 145 -5.86 16.04 0.82
C ALA A 145 -6.94 16.45 1.84
N LEU A 146 -6.77 16.04 3.11
CA LEU A 146 -7.65 16.44 4.21
C LEU A 146 -7.58 17.94 4.47
N LEU A 147 -6.37 18.51 4.53
CA LEU A 147 -6.18 19.95 4.71
C LEU A 147 -6.76 20.74 3.54
N GLU A 148 -6.52 20.31 2.30
CA GLU A 148 -7.10 20.92 1.11
C GLU A 148 -8.62 20.85 1.12
N ASN A 149 -9.21 19.72 1.52
CA ASN A 149 -10.66 19.57 1.68
C ASN A 149 -11.25 20.57 2.69
N VAL A 150 -10.59 20.73 3.85
CA VAL A 150 -11.01 21.69 4.88
C VAL A 150 -10.89 23.12 4.38
N LEU A 151 -9.79 23.47 3.71
CA LEU A 151 -9.61 24.82 3.15
C LEU A 151 -10.64 25.13 2.06
N ARG A 152 -10.88 24.18 1.16
CA ARG A 152 -11.79 24.34 0.03
C ARG A 152 -13.25 24.44 0.48
N ASN A 153 -13.68 23.51 1.32
CA ASN A 153 -15.10 23.37 1.68
C ASN A 153 -15.46 24.06 3.00
N GLY A 154 -14.50 24.23 3.92
CA GLY A 154 -14.71 24.91 5.20
C GLY A 154 -14.41 26.42 5.17
N PHE A 155 -13.45 26.84 4.34
CA PHE A 155 -13.03 28.25 4.22
C PHE A 155 -13.32 28.87 2.83
N ASP A 156 -14.05 28.16 1.98
CA ASP A 156 -14.46 28.59 0.63
C ASP A 156 -13.31 28.88 -0.35
N PHE A 157 -12.12 28.27 -0.14
CA PHE A 157 -10.97 28.41 -1.06
C PHE A 157 -11.11 27.49 -2.29
N LYS A 158 -12.13 27.72 -3.11
CA LYS A 158 -12.55 26.84 -4.22
C LYS A 158 -11.46 26.53 -5.27
N TYR A 159 -10.48 27.41 -5.44
CA TYR A 159 -9.41 27.24 -6.43
C TYR A 159 -8.28 26.30 -5.97
N LEU A 160 -8.22 25.95 -4.69
CA LEU A 160 -7.22 25.04 -4.16
C LEU A 160 -7.64 23.60 -4.43
N THR A 161 -7.11 23.02 -5.51
CA THR A 161 -7.45 21.68 -6.02
C THR A 161 -6.20 20.87 -6.37
N PHE A 162 -5.02 21.31 -5.90
CA PHE A 162 -3.74 20.76 -6.34
C PHE A 162 -3.59 19.28 -6.00
N ILE A 163 -3.87 18.90 -4.75
CA ILE A 163 -3.79 17.49 -4.34
C ILE A 163 -4.98 16.72 -4.87
N TYR A 164 -6.17 17.32 -4.82
CA TYR A 164 -7.40 16.70 -5.30
C TYR A 164 -7.29 16.22 -6.76
N ASP A 165 -6.75 17.04 -7.66
CA ASP A 165 -6.65 16.74 -9.09
C ASP A 165 -5.66 15.61 -9.42
N ILE A 166 -4.63 15.41 -8.58
CA ILE A 166 -3.60 14.37 -8.78
C ILE A 166 -3.75 13.18 -7.84
N TYR A 167 -4.74 13.22 -6.94
CA TYR A 167 -4.86 12.28 -5.81
C TYR A 167 -4.90 10.82 -6.28
N GLU A 168 -5.72 10.54 -7.28
CA GLU A 168 -5.88 9.19 -7.85
C GLU A 168 -4.57 8.67 -8.46
N ASN A 169 -3.88 9.51 -9.23
CA ASN A 169 -2.59 9.18 -9.84
C ASN A 169 -1.51 8.90 -8.79
N LEU A 170 -1.51 9.65 -7.69
CA LEU A 170 -0.62 9.39 -6.56
C LEU A 170 -0.94 8.05 -5.90
N GLY A 171 -2.22 7.72 -5.72
CA GLY A 171 -2.68 6.42 -5.23
C GLY A 171 -2.17 5.26 -6.09
N TYR A 172 -2.37 5.33 -7.41
CA TYR A 172 -1.87 4.33 -8.35
C TYR A 172 -0.34 4.20 -8.35
N THR A 173 0.36 5.32 -8.16
CA THR A 173 1.82 5.33 -8.04
C THR A 173 2.28 4.58 -6.78
N ILE A 174 1.60 4.77 -5.65
CA ILE A 174 1.91 4.07 -4.40
C ILE A 174 1.63 2.57 -4.53
N ILE A 175 0.51 2.20 -5.14
CA ILE A 175 0.19 0.78 -5.45
C ILE A 175 1.29 0.16 -6.32
N ALA A 176 1.75 0.88 -7.35
CA ALA A 176 2.85 0.43 -8.21
C ALA A 176 4.16 0.24 -7.44
N LEU A 177 4.51 1.17 -6.55
CA LEU A 177 5.68 1.09 -5.69
C LEU A 177 5.61 -0.15 -4.78
N ILE A 178 4.48 -0.36 -4.12
CA ILE A 178 4.26 -1.53 -3.26
C ILE A 178 4.39 -2.83 -4.07
N CYS A 179 3.69 -2.93 -5.20
CA CYS A 179 3.74 -4.11 -6.06
C CYS A 179 5.15 -4.39 -6.59
N GLY A 180 5.82 -3.37 -7.12
CA GLY A 180 7.16 -3.50 -7.69
C GLY A 180 8.20 -3.87 -6.63
N THR A 181 8.14 -3.28 -5.44
CA THR A 181 9.01 -3.65 -4.32
C THR A 181 8.70 -5.06 -3.80
N LEU A 182 7.44 -5.48 -3.76
CA LEU A 182 7.10 -6.86 -3.38
C LEU A 182 7.64 -7.86 -4.39
N ILE A 183 7.37 -7.67 -5.69
CA ILE A 183 7.91 -8.53 -6.76
C ILE A 183 9.44 -8.60 -6.67
N THR A 184 10.09 -7.47 -6.40
CA THR A 184 11.53 -7.41 -6.17
C THR A 184 11.98 -8.32 -5.03
N MET A 185 11.30 -8.26 -3.88
CA MET A 185 11.56 -9.12 -2.75
C MET A 185 11.45 -10.60 -3.13
N LEU A 186 10.41 -10.97 -3.88
CA LEU A 186 10.21 -12.35 -4.35
C LEU A 186 11.33 -12.80 -5.29
N VAL A 187 11.74 -11.94 -6.24
CA VAL A 187 12.82 -12.23 -7.21
C VAL A 187 14.17 -12.40 -6.52
N VAL A 188 14.51 -11.52 -5.56
CA VAL A 188 15.76 -11.61 -4.80
C VAL A 188 15.79 -12.92 -3.99
N SER A 189 14.71 -13.24 -3.26
CA SER A 189 14.60 -14.50 -2.52
C SER A 189 14.69 -15.73 -3.43
N ALA A 190 14.04 -15.71 -4.60
CA ALA A 190 14.11 -16.79 -5.58
C ALA A 190 15.52 -16.99 -6.19
N ARG A 191 16.34 -15.93 -6.23
CA ARG A 191 17.71 -15.99 -6.72
C ARG A 191 18.65 -16.49 -5.65
N ASP A 192 18.54 -15.98 -4.43
CA ASP A 192 19.45 -16.33 -3.34
C ASP A 192 19.24 -17.79 -2.92
N GLY A 193 18.00 -18.30 -2.97
CA GLY A 193 17.71 -19.74 -2.79
C GLY A 193 18.20 -20.66 -3.93
N ARG A 194 18.69 -20.13 -5.05
CA ARG A 194 19.37 -20.91 -6.10
C ARG A 194 20.89 -21.01 -5.89
N ALA A 195 21.47 -20.18 -5.02
CA ALA A 195 22.90 -20.20 -4.73
C ALA A 195 23.28 -21.24 -3.64
N THR A 196 22.28 -21.86 -3.01
CA THR A 196 22.45 -22.82 -1.90
C THR A 196 22.14 -24.28 -2.29
N HIS A 197 21.96 -24.55 -3.58
CA HIS A 197 21.82 -25.90 -4.16
C HIS A 197 22.88 -26.09 -5.24
#